data_AF-A0A2K6MX26-F1
#
_entry.id   AF-A0A2K6MX26-F1
#
_cell.length_a   1.000
_cell.length_b   1.000
_cell.length_c   1.000
_cell.angle_alpha   90.00
_cell.angle_beta   90.00
_cell.angle_gamma   90.00
#
_symmetry.space_group_name_H-M   'P 1'
#
loop_
_entity.id
_entity.type
_entity.pdbx_description
1 polymer ?
#
loop_
_entity_poly.entity_id
_entity_poly.type
_entity_poly.pdbx_seq_one_letter_code
_entity_poly.pdbx_strand_id
1 'polypeptide(L)' 'LAGSPDEKPRFLLMIYSQADKRAHHNALERKRRDHIKDSFHSLRDSVPSLQGEKGTKMKLTLPPAFPYEHLPFPTVFCHG' A
#
# COMPACT_ATOMS: atom_id res chain seq x y z
N LEU A 1 -1.47 37.99 28.70
CA LEU A 1 -2.45 37.82 27.61
C LEU A 1 -2.40 36.36 27.17
N ALA A 2 -3.17 35.49 27.80
CA ALA A 2 -3.31 34.10 27.38
C ALA A 2 -4.25 34.07 26.16
N GLY A 3 -3.75 33.58 25.03
CA GLY A 3 -4.55 33.46 23.80
C GLY A 3 -5.74 32.52 24.00
N SER A 4 -6.85 32.85 23.34
CA SER A 4 -8.09 32.06 23.34
C SER A 4 -7.83 30.58 23.00
N PRO A 5 -8.45 29.61 23.70
CA PRO A 5 -8.27 28.17 23.45
C PRO A 5 -8.79 27.71 22.07
N ASP A 6 -9.52 28.57 21.35
CA ASP A 6 -10.12 28.26 20.05
C ASP A 6 -9.20 28.50 18.85
N GLU A 7 -8.02 29.08 19.06
CA GLU A 7 -6.99 29.26 18.03
C GLU A 7 -6.18 27.97 17.84
N LYS A 8 -6.83 26.89 17.39
CA LYS A 8 -6.10 25.70 16.94
C LYS A 8 -5.23 26.11 15.75
N PRO A 9 -3.89 26.05 15.86
CA PRO A 9 -3.04 26.48 14.76
C PRO A 9 -3.37 25.65 13.53
N ARG A 10 -3.50 26.30 12.36
CA ARG A 10 -3.92 25.67 11.10
C ARG A 10 -3.13 24.40 10.75
N PHE A 11 -1.88 24.33 11.22
CA PHE A 11 -1.03 23.15 11.15
C PHE A 11 -1.61 21.93 11.89
N LEU A 12 -2.12 22.11 13.11
CA LEU A 12 -2.74 21.03 13.89
C LEU A 12 -4.01 20.50 13.21
N LEU A 13 -4.83 21.39 12.65
CA LEU A 13 -6.03 21.00 11.90
C LEU A 13 -5.67 20.20 10.64
N MET A 14 -4.60 20.58 9.94
CA MET A 14 -4.09 19.84 8.79
C MET A 14 -3.64 18.42 9.19
N ILE A 15 -2.89 18.28 10.28
CA ILE A 15 -2.43 16.97 10.77
C ILE A 15 -3.62 16.10 11.20
N TYR A 16 -4.58 16.67 11.94
CA TYR A 16 -5.79 15.95 12.35
C TYR A 16 -6.61 15.46 11.15
N SER A 17 -6.84 16.34 10.16
CA SER A 17 -7.55 15.97 8.93
C SER A 17 -6.82 14.89 8.13
N GLN A 18 -5.49 14.93 8.05
CA GLN A 18 -4.70 13.89 7.39
C GLN A 18 -4.74 12.56 8.17
N ALA A 19 -4.71 12.61 9.50
CA ALA A 19 -4.82 11.43 10.35
C ALA A 19 -6.18 10.75 10.18
N ASP A 20 -7.28 11.52 10.17
CA ASP A 20 -8.63 11.00 9.95
C ASP A 20 -8.78 10.35 8.56
N LYS A 21 -8.25 11.01 7.51
CA LYS A 21 -8.22 10.44 6.15
C LYS A 21 -7.46 9.10 6.11
N ARG A 22 -6.30 9.02 6.77
CA ARG A 22 -5.51 7.78 6.89
C ARG A 22 -6.23 6.70 7.68
N ALA A 23 -6.88 7.05 8.79
CA ALA A 23 -7.61 6.12 9.63
C ALA A 23 -8.80 5.51 8.87
N HIS A 24 -9.57 6.33 8.15
CA HIS A 24 -10.67 5.90 7.30
C HIS A 24 -10.18 4.96 6.18
N HIS A 25 -9.11 5.34 5.47
CA HIS A 25 -8.51 4.50 4.45
C HIS A 25 -8.09 3.13 5.00
N ASN A 26 -7.42 3.10 6.14
CA ASN A 26 -7.02 1.86 6.80
C ASN A 26 -8.22 1.00 7.21
N ALA A 27 -9.33 1.62 7.62
CA ALA A 27 -10.56 0.90 7.95
C ALA A 27 -11.17 0.22 6.70
N LEU A 28 -11.28 0.96 5.59
CA LEU A 28 -11.78 0.41 4.33
C LEU A 28 -10.92 -0.75 3.81
N GLU A 29 -9.60 -0.60 3.89
CA GLU A 29 -8.68 -1.64 3.44
C GLU A 29 -8.76 -2.89 4.33
N ARG A 30 -9.01 -2.76 5.65
CA ARG A 30 -9.32 -3.93 6.50
C ARG A 30 -10.57 -4.65 6.01
N LYS A 31 -11.67 -3.92 5.79
CA LYS A 31 -12.92 -4.49 5.27
C LYS A 31 -12.71 -5.20 3.93
N ARG A 32 -11.94 -4.61 3.02
CA ARG A 32 -11.59 -5.21 1.72
C ARG A 32 -10.82 -6.52 1.91
N ARG A 33 -9.82 -6.55 2.80
CA ARG A 33 -9.04 -7.76 3.08
C ARG A 33 -9.86 -8.88 3.71
N ASP A 34 -10.77 -8.56 4.62
CA ASP A 34 -11.65 -9.57 5.22
C ASP A 34 -12.58 -10.17 4.17
N HIS A 35 -13.15 -9.34 3.29
CA HIS A 35 -13.97 -9.86 2.18
C HIS A 35 -13.19 -10.78 1.23
N ILE A 36 -11.93 -10.43 0.93
CA ILE A 36 -11.05 -11.29 0.11
C ILE A 36 -10.77 -12.60 0.84
N LYS A 37 -10.47 -12.53 2.14
CA LYS A 37 -10.23 -13.71 2.96
C LYS A 37 -11.44 -14.64 2.94
N ASP A 38 -12.64 -14.12 3.12
CA ASP A 38 -13.88 -14.90 3.11
C ASP A 38 -14.09 -15.55 1.74
N SER A 39 -13.82 -14.81 0.66
CA SER A 39 -13.87 -15.33 -0.70
C SER A 39 -12.84 -16.45 -0.94
N PHE A 40 -11.64 -16.35 -0.39
CA PHE A 40 -10.65 -17.42 -0.48
C PHE A 40 -11.06 -18.67 0.33
N HIS A 41 -11.71 -18.49 1.48
CA HIS A 41 -12.21 -19.62 2.27
C HIS A 41 -13.32 -20.34 1.51
N SER A 42 -14.32 -19.62 0.98
CA SER A 42 -15.40 -20.23 0.20
C SER A 42 -14.90 -20.93 -1.06
N LEU A 43 -13.90 -20.38 -1.74
CA LEU A 43 -13.25 -21.02 -2.88
C LEU A 43 -12.50 -22.30 -2.49
N ARG A 44 -11.81 -22.32 -1.35
CA ARG A 44 -11.10 -23.51 -0.87
C ARG A 44 -12.06 -24.64 -0.54
N ASP A 45 -13.17 -24.33 0.10
CA ASP A 45 -14.18 -25.33 0.46
C ASP A 45 -14.91 -25.89 -0.78
N SER A 46 -14.98 -25.10 -1.86
CA SER A 46 -15.53 -25.52 -3.15
C SER A 46 -14.57 -26.38 -4.00
N VAL A 47 -13.28 -26.50 -3.60
CA VAL A 47 -12.25 -27.27 -4.30
C VAL A 47 -11.70 -28.37 -3.38
N PRO A 48 -12.30 -29.58 -3.40
CA PRO A 48 -11.94 -30.67 -2.49
C PRO A 48 -10.48 -31.12 -2.55
N SER A 49 -9.78 -30.88 -3.68
CA SER A 49 -8.37 -31.25 -3.85
C SER A 49 -7.38 -30.38 -3.05
N LEU A 50 -7.81 -29.24 -2.50
CA LEU A 50 -6.98 -28.34 -1.68
C LEU A 50 -7.25 -28.49 -0.17
N GLN A 51 -8.08 -29.46 0.20
CA GLN A 51 -8.50 -29.74 1.57
C GLN A 51 -7.41 -30.51 2.33
N GLY A 52 -6.33 -29.81 2.68
CA GLY A 52 -5.20 -30.40 3.43
C GLY A 52 -3.92 -29.58 3.40
N GLU A 53 -3.72 -28.77 2.36
CA GLU A 53 -2.57 -27.89 2.27
C GLU A 53 -2.86 -26.59 3.04
N LYS A 54 -2.16 -26.34 4.15
CA LYS A 54 -2.21 -25.03 4.83
C LYS A 54 -1.79 -23.98 3.81
N GLY A 55 -2.72 -23.12 3.40
CA GLY A 55 -2.47 -22.03 2.46
C GLY A 55 -1.32 -21.15 2.94
N THR A 56 -0.11 -21.46 2.47
CA THR A 56 1.08 -20.67 2.74
C THR A 56 0.94 -19.40 1.93
N LYS A 57 1.04 -18.23 2.57
CA LYS A 57 1.12 -16.96 1.85
C LYS A 57 2.40 -17.00 1.01
N MET A 58 2.29 -17.40 -0.24
CA MET A 58 3.43 -17.50 -1.12
C MET A 58 3.88 -16.09 -1.47
N LYS A 59 4.96 -15.63 -0.82
CA LYS A 59 5.61 -14.37 -1.15
C LYS A 59 6.39 -14.61 -2.44
N LEU A 60 5.72 -14.47 -3.57
CA LEU A 60 6.39 -14.41 -4.86
C LEU A 60 7.17 -13.09 -4.90
N THR A 61 8.44 -13.14 -4.52
CA THR A 61 9.37 -12.03 -4.75
C THR A 61 9.65 -12.01 -6.25
N LEU A 62 8.86 -11.25 -7.00
CA LEU A 62 9.24 -10.90 -8.36
C LEU A 62 10.56 -10.12 -8.27
N PRO A 63 11.64 -10.53 -8.96
CA PRO A 63 12.82 -9.68 -9.00
C PRO A 63 12.39 -8.31 -9.55
N PRO A 64 12.91 -7.20 -9.03
CA PRO A 64 12.69 -5.92 -9.67
C PRO A 64 13.14 -6.09 -11.12
N ALA A 65 12.20 -5.89 -12.06
CA ALA A 65 12.56 -5.73 -13.45
C ALA A 65 13.50 -4.53 -13.48
N PHE A 66 14.81 -4.77 -13.49
CA PHE A 66 15.80 -3.73 -13.67
C PHE A 66 15.45 -3.07 -15.01
N PRO A 67 15.02 -1.79 -15.01
CA PRO A 67 14.76 -1.12 -16.26
C PRO A 67 16.11 -0.97 -16.95
N TYR A 68 16.12 -1.26 -18.24
CA TYR A 68 17.28 -1.19 -19.12
C TYR A 68 17.63 0.30 -19.36
N GLU A 69 18.10 1.00 -18.31
CA GLU A 69 18.33 2.45 -18.29
C GLU A 69 19.80 2.74 -18.01
N HIS A 70 20.68 2.07 -18.74
CA HIS A 70 22.02 2.55 -19.06
C HIS A 70 22.63 1.62 -20.11
N LEU A 71 22.04 1.61 -21.31
CA LEU A 71 22.94 1.58 -22.46
C LEU A 71 23.67 2.93 -22.46
N PRO A 72 25.01 2.96 -22.43
CA PRO A 72 25.73 4.18 -22.72
C PRO A 72 25.42 4.53 -24.19
N PHE A 73 24.50 5.46 -24.40
CA PHE A 73 24.44 6.17 -25.68
C PHE A 73 25.80 6.84 -25.89
N PRO A 74 26.39 6.75 -27.09
CA PRO A 74 27.70 7.31 -27.35
C PRO A 74 27.56 8.84 -27.38
N THR A 75 27.87 9.52 -26.28
CA THR A 75 28.02 10.98 -26.30
C THR A 75 29.36 11.31 -26.97
N VAL A 76 29.32 11.35 -28.30
CA VAL A 76 30.17 12.26 -29.08
C VAL A 76 29.64 13.69 -28.92
N PHE A 77 30.54 14.66 -29.08
CA PHE A 77 30.35 16.13 -29.11
C PHE A 77 30.32 16.85 -27.72
N CYS A 78 31.00 17.97 -27.44
CA CYS A 78 32.03 18.78 -28.11
C CYS A 78 32.47 19.92 -27.15
N HIS A 79 33.73 20.35 -27.29
CA HIS A 79 34.35 21.66 -26.98
C HIS A 79 34.07 22.45 -25.68
N GLY A 80 35.18 22.92 -25.11
CA GLY A 80 35.31 24.00 -24.13
C GLY A 80 36.73 24.05 -23.59
#